data_AF-K4A0C9-F1
#
_entry.id   AF-K4A0C9-F1
#
_cell.length_a   1.000
_cell.length_b   1.000
_cell.length_c   1.000
_cell.angle_alpha   90.00
_cell.angle_beta   90.00
_cell.angle_gamma   90.00
#
_symmetry.space_group_name_H-M   'P 1'
#
loop_
_entity.id
_entity.type
_entity.pdbx_description
1 polymer ?
#
loop_
_entity_poly.entity_id
_entity_poly.type
_entity_poly.pdbx_seq_one_letter_code
_entity_poly.pdbx_strand_id
1 'polypeptide(L)'
;MSAPSACCRHLAAAAAQVRSYAALACGSSLSSRVPLLSSAPLRPPDWLGSAPPASAGQTWISAALDSSALSRAMAAADSDPTVTASTCANCQREIPSSNIALHSVHCARNLQKCEHCGDMVPRKLMDEHYNENHAPMNCSLCKCTVERGLWDLHTGIQCPQRMLACQYCEFELPVIDLLEHQDVCGNRTEYCETCRKYIRLREWIGHELQFHTGSNSSDGASAAAEPKPARPAAHGSHRKQLLLTIAIAGFAVLIGSILYQRKD
;
A
#
# COMPACT_ATOMS: atom_id res chain seq x y z
N MET A 1 -3.85 32.30 -10.16
CA MET A 1 -2.73 31.33 -10.15
C MET A 1 -1.98 31.51 -8.84
N SER A 2 -2.36 30.73 -7.83
CA SER A 2 -1.83 30.85 -6.46
C SER A 2 -0.48 30.15 -6.39
N ALA A 3 0.55 30.83 -5.87
CA ALA A 3 1.89 30.27 -5.74
C ALA A 3 1.86 28.98 -4.87
N PRO A 4 2.66 27.95 -5.20
CA PRO A 4 2.74 26.75 -4.39
C PRO A 4 3.24 27.10 -2.99
N SER A 5 2.65 26.47 -1.96
CA SER A 5 3.04 26.67 -0.56
C SER A 5 4.52 26.29 -0.35
N ALA A 6 5.18 26.89 0.65
CA ALA A 6 6.61 26.66 0.92
C ALA A 6 6.97 25.18 1.09
N CYS A 7 6.01 24.38 1.57
CA CYS A 7 6.05 22.91 1.64
C CYS A 7 6.39 22.24 0.30
N CYS A 8 5.74 22.67 -0.79
CA CYS A 8 5.97 22.13 -2.14
C CYS A 8 7.36 22.49 -2.70
N ARG A 9 7.94 23.63 -2.28
CA ARG A 9 9.27 24.08 -2.75
C ARG A 9 10.41 23.24 -2.19
N HIS A 10 10.34 22.82 -0.93
CA HIS A 10 11.32 21.89 -0.34
C HIS A 10 11.15 20.46 -0.89
N LEU A 11 9.92 20.05 -1.19
CA LEU A 11 9.62 18.75 -1.82
C LEU A 11 10.12 18.64 -3.28
N ALA A 12 10.03 19.72 -4.07
CA ALA A 12 10.60 19.76 -5.40
C ALA A 12 12.14 19.60 -5.39
N ALA A 13 12.82 20.18 -4.39
CA ALA A 13 14.26 20.03 -4.20
C ALA A 13 14.65 18.59 -3.80
N ALA A 14 13.90 17.96 -2.89
CA ALA A 14 14.12 16.56 -2.50
C ALA A 14 13.84 15.56 -3.64
N ALA A 15 12.79 15.80 -4.44
CA ALA A 15 12.47 14.98 -5.62
C ALA A 15 13.45 15.18 -6.80
N ALA A 16 14.15 16.32 -6.86
CA ALA A 16 15.25 16.52 -7.82
C ALA A 16 16.50 15.73 -7.43
N GLN A 17 16.79 15.60 -6.13
CA GLN A 17 17.94 14.83 -5.63
C GLN A 17 17.80 13.31 -5.81
N VAL A 18 16.59 12.75 -5.69
CA VAL A 18 16.36 11.31 -5.99
C VAL A 18 16.57 11.00 -7.48
N ARG A 19 16.28 11.95 -8.39
CA ARG A 19 16.55 11.79 -9.83
C ARG A 19 18.04 11.84 -10.18
N SER A 20 18.86 12.58 -9.43
CA SER A 20 20.31 12.61 -9.65
C SER A 20 21.04 11.35 -9.15
N TYR A 21 20.55 10.69 -8.08
CA TYR A 21 21.15 9.44 -7.60
C TYR A 21 20.84 8.24 -8.52
N ALA A 22 19.71 8.24 -9.23
CA ALA A 22 19.40 7.23 -10.25
C ALA A 22 20.24 7.39 -11.54
N ALA A 23 20.75 8.59 -11.83
CA ALA A 23 21.57 8.86 -13.01
C ALA A 23 23.06 8.53 -12.82
N LEU A 24 23.55 8.43 -11.58
CA LEU A 24 24.95 8.09 -11.27
C LEU A 24 25.21 6.59 -11.16
N ALA A 25 24.18 5.74 -11.21
CA ALA A 25 24.30 4.28 -11.14
C ALA A 25 24.44 3.59 -12.52
N CYS A 26 24.30 4.32 -13.63
CA CYS A 26 24.47 3.79 -14.98
C CYS A 26 25.65 4.46 -15.69
N GLY A 27 26.87 4.12 -15.29
CA GLY A 27 28.05 4.64 -15.96
C GLY A 27 29.31 3.87 -15.63
N SER A 28 29.43 2.62 -16.09
CA SER A 28 30.73 1.96 -16.34
C SER A 28 30.55 0.74 -17.23
N SER A 29 31.12 0.85 -18.42
CA SER A 29 31.26 -0.17 -19.45
C SER A 29 32.18 -1.30 -18.98
N LEU A 30 31.80 -2.57 -19.16
CA LEU A 30 32.76 -3.60 -19.58
C LEU A 30 32.08 -4.74 -20.35
N SER A 31 32.61 -4.92 -21.55
CA SER A 31 32.34 -5.96 -22.54
C SER A 31 32.59 -7.37 -22.00
N SER A 32 31.66 -8.31 -22.24
CA SER A 32 31.97 -9.64 -22.80
C SER A 32 30.72 -10.43 -23.20
N ARG A 33 30.83 -11.06 -24.38
CA ARG A 33 29.88 -11.90 -25.11
C ARG A 33 29.55 -13.20 -24.38
N VAL A 34 28.29 -13.69 -24.44
CA VAL A 34 27.85 -15.04 -24.91
C VAL A 34 26.31 -15.01 -25.16
N PRO A 35 25.64 -16.00 -25.82
CA PRO A 35 24.88 -15.79 -27.03
C PRO A 35 23.35 -15.87 -26.88
N LEU A 36 22.69 -15.48 -27.98
CA LEU A 36 21.25 -15.58 -28.24
C LEU A 36 20.71 -17.01 -28.07
N LEU A 37 19.60 -17.16 -27.35
CA LEU A 37 18.66 -18.27 -27.53
C LEU A 37 17.20 -17.78 -27.45
N SER A 38 16.38 -18.48 -28.22
CA SER A 38 15.08 -18.14 -28.78
C SER A 38 13.90 -18.06 -27.79
N SER A 39 13.02 -17.10 -28.08
CA SER A 39 11.56 -16.97 -27.86
C SER A 39 10.75 -18.09 -27.19
N ALA A 40 9.93 -17.71 -26.19
CA ALA A 40 8.52 -18.12 -26.05
C ALA A 40 7.76 -17.22 -25.03
N PRO A 41 6.50 -16.82 -25.30
CA PRO A 41 5.69 -16.00 -24.39
C PRO A 41 4.98 -16.84 -23.32
N LEU A 42 4.97 -16.34 -22.09
CA LEU A 42 4.27 -16.91 -20.94
C LEU A 42 2.77 -16.58 -21.01
N ARG A 43 1.94 -17.62 -20.80
CA ARG A 43 0.48 -17.62 -20.78
C ARG A 43 -0.03 -17.22 -19.38
N PRO A 44 -1.13 -16.45 -19.24
CA PRO A 44 -1.69 -16.09 -17.94
C PRO A 44 -2.47 -17.25 -17.27
N PRO A 45 -2.62 -17.24 -15.93
CA PRO A 45 -3.22 -18.34 -15.17
C PRO A 45 -4.75 -18.34 -15.18
N ASP A 46 -5.29 -19.55 -15.26
CA ASP A 46 -6.71 -19.90 -15.20
C ASP A 46 -7.29 -19.70 -13.80
N TRP A 47 -8.39 -18.95 -13.67
CA TRP A 47 -9.27 -18.98 -12.51
C TRP A 47 -10.72 -19.11 -12.97
N LEU A 48 -11.23 -20.35 -13.04
CA LEU A 48 -12.66 -20.62 -12.98
C LEU A 48 -12.90 -22.04 -12.45
N GLY A 49 -13.47 -22.14 -11.25
CA GLY A 49 -13.84 -23.41 -10.66
C GLY A 49 -14.79 -23.21 -9.51
N SER A 50 -16.10 -23.20 -9.78
CA SER A 50 -17.17 -23.52 -8.82
C SER A 50 -18.49 -23.71 -9.57
N ALA A 51 -18.87 -24.98 -9.78
CA ALA A 51 -20.22 -25.40 -10.15
C ALA A 51 -20.80 -26.23 -8.99
N PRO A 52 -22.08 -26.03 -8.60
CA PRO A 52 -22.75 -26.84 -7.58
C PRO A 52 -23.35 -28.14 -8.15
N PRO A 53 -23.63 -29.16 -7.30
CA PRO A 53 -24.02 -30.50 -7.74
C PRO A 53 -25.52 -30.61 -8.09
N ALA A 54 -25.80 -31.45 -9.07
CA ALA A 54 -27.12 -31.91 -9.45
C ALA A 54 -27.56 -33.13 -8.62
N SER A 55 -28.81 -33.13 -8.16
CA SER A 55 -29.50 -34.32 -7.64
C SER A 55 -30.73 -34.64 -8.47
N ALA A 56 -30.89 -35.94 -8.71
CA ALA A 56 -31.76 -36.61 -9.66
C ALA A 56 -33.28 -36.49 -9.43
N GLY A 57 -34.05 -36.80 -10.49
CA GLY A 57 -35.33 -37.52 -10.35
C GLY A 57 -36.37 -37.30 -11.46
N GLN A 58 -36.52 -38.31 -12.35
CA GLN A 58 -37.78 -38.80 -12.97
C GLN A 58 -38.45 -37.90 -14.04
N THR A 59 -39.08 -38.35 -15.13
CA THR A 59 -39.41 -39.65 -15.74
C THR A 59 -39.84 -39.41 -17.20
N TRP A 60 -39.96 -40.48 -17.96
CA TRP A 60 -39.91 -40.60 -19.42
C TRP A 60 -41.27 -40.38 -20.10
N ILE A 61 -41.29 -39.98 -21.38
CA ILE A 61 -42.15 -40.51 -22.46
C ILE A 61 -41.47 -40.18 -23.80
N SER A 62 -41.23 -41.23 -24.60
CA SER A 62 -40.66 -41.18 -25.95
C SER A 62 -41.75 -40.91 -26.98
N ALA A 63 -41.50 -39.99 -27.92
CA ALA A 63 -42.12 -39.99 -29.23
C ALA A 63 -41.01 -39.83 -30.28
N ALA A 64 -40.75 -40.91 -31.01
CA ALA A 64 -39.75 -40.97 -32.06
C ALA A 64 -40.21 -40.19 -33.30
N LEU A 65 -39.43 -39.20 -33.70
CA LEU A 65 -39.46 -38.62 -35.04
C LEU A 65 -38.02 -38.61 -35.58
N ASP A 66 -37.88 -39.09 -36.80
CA ASP A 66 -36.65 -39.51 -37.48
C ASP A 66 -35.56 -38.42 -37.55
N SER A 67 -34.45 -38.63 -36.83
CA SER A 67 -33.34 -37.69 -36.65
C SER A 67 -32.45 -37.48 -37.90
N SER A 68 -32.75 -38.15 -39.01
CA SER A 68 -31.91 -38.11 -40.21
C SER A 68 -32.24 -36.97 -41.20
N ALA A 69 -33.40 -36.32 -41.04
CA ALA A 69 -33.82 -35.16 -41.84
C ALA A 69 -33.49 -33.80 -41.19
N LEU A 70 -33.34 -33.74 -39.86
CA LEU A 70 -33.08 -32.48 -39.14
C LEU A 70 -31.60 -32.05 -39.22
N SER A 71 -30.67 -32.99 -39.39
CA SER A 71 -29.23 -32.72 -39.43
C SER A 71 -28.73 -32.16 -40.77
N ARG A 72 -29.53 -32.23 -41.85
CA ARG A 72 -29.19 -31.66 -43.16
C ARG A 72 -29.76 -30.27 -43.44
N ALA A 73 -30.52 -29.70 -42.50
CA ALA A 73 -31.05 -28.34 -42.58
C ALA A 73 -30.33 -27.33 -41.65
N MET A 74 -29.33 -27.77 -40.88
CA MET A 74 -28.55 -26.93 -39.95
C MET A 74 -27.13 -26.64 -40.46
N ALA A 75 -26.95 -26.49 -41.77
CA ALA A 75 -25.66 -26.14 -42.40
C ALA A 75 -25.77 -24.98 -43.41
N ALA A 76 -26.84 -24.19 -43.34
CA ALA A 76 -27.02 -23.01 -44.20
C ALA A 76 -27.94 -21.97 -43.54
N ALA A 77 -27.58 -21.47 -42.36
CA ALA A 77 -28.15 -20.26 -41.77
C ALA A 77 -27.22 -19.66 -40.70
N ASP A 78 -25.90 -19.71 -40.90
CA ASP A 78 -25.00 -18.75 -40.24
C ASP A 78 -24.76 -17.61 -41.23
N SER A 79 -25.84 -16.89 -41.51
CA SER A 79 -25.78 -15.54 -42.02
C SER A 79 -26.01 -14.66 -40.81
N ASP A 80 -24.97 -14.52 -39.96
CA ASP A 80 -24.90 -13.42 -39.00
C ASP A 80 -25.30 -12.14 -39.78
N PRO A 81 -26.41 -11.47 -39.44
CA PRO A 81 -26.85 -10.30 -40.17
C PRO A 81 -25.86 -9.20 -39.86
N THR A 82 -24.74 -9.20 -40.58
CA THR A 82 -23.59 -8.28 -40.50
C THR A 82 -24.04 -6.97 -39.84
N VAL A 83 -23.97 -6.90 -38.51
CA VAL A 83 -24.42 -5.70 -37.79
C VAL A 83 -23.32 -4.72 -38.08
N THR A 84 -23.48 -3.98 -39.17
CA THR A 84 -22.50 -2.99 -39.61
C THR A 84 -22.34 -2.02 -38.46
N ALA A 85 -21.25 -2.10 -37.73
CA ALA A 85 -20.95 -1.18 -36.64
C ALA A 85 -20.21 0.02 -37.21
N SER A 86 -20.48 1.19 -36.64
CA SER A 86 -19.85 2.45 -37.01
C SER A 86 -19.36 3.15 -35.74
N THR A 87 -18.16 3.73 -35.81
CA THR A 87 -17.53 4.35 -34.65
C THR A 87 -18.06 5.77 -34.45
N CYS A 88 -18.48 6.09 -33.22
CA CYS A 88 -18.88 7.45 -32.88
C CYS A 88 -17.66 8.38 -32.79
N ALA A 89 -17.68 9.51 -33.50
CA ALA A 89 -16.58 10.49 -33.48
C ALA A 89 -16.34 11.13 -32.10
N ASN A 90 -17.34 11.18 -31.22
CA ASN A 90 -17.23 11.84 -29.90
C ASN A 90 -16.74 10.91 -28.79
N CYS A 91 -17.29 9.69 -28.67
CA CYS A 91 -16.91 8.73 -27.63
C CYS A 91 -16.01 7.60 -28.12
N GLN A 92 -15.69 7.57 -29.42
CA GLN A 92 -14.85 6.57 -30.09
C GLN A 92 -15.29 5.11 -29.87
N ARG A 93 -16.55 4.88 -29.49
CA ARG A 93 -17.14 3.52 -29.35
C ARG A 93 -17.80 3.07 -30.64
N GLU A 94 -17.75 1.77 -30.90
CA GLU A 94 -18.48 1.11 -31.98
C GLU A 94 -19.95 0.98 -31.62
N ILE A 95 -20.82 1.52 -32.47
CA ILE A 95 -22.27 1.53 -32.30
C ILE A 95 -22.89 0.97 -33.58
N PRO A 96 -23.92 0.10 -33.49
CA PRO A 96 -24.64 -0.38 -34.67
C PRO A 96 -25.04 0.77 -35.60
N SER A 97 -24.78 0.63 -36.91
CA SER A 97 -25.00 1.66 -37.93
C SER A 97 -26.45 2.14 -37.98
N SER A 98 -27.41 1.27 -37.69
CA SER A 98 -28.82 1.62 -37.58
C SER A 98 -29.10 2.65 -36.49
N ASN A 99 -28.29 2.67 -35.43
CA ASN A 99 -28.49 3.49 -34.23
C ASN A 99 -27.45 4.62 -34.08
N ILE A 100 -26.43 4.69 -34.94
CA ILE A 100 -25.33 5.67 -34.81
C ILE A 100 -25.82 7.12 -34.88
N ALA A 101 -26.82 7.41 -35.70
CA ALA A 101 -27.37 8.77 -35.84
C ALA A 101 -27.97 9.25 -34.51
N LEU A 102 -28.82 8.43 -33.88
CA LEU A 102 -29.42 8.75 -32.58
C LEU A 102 -28.36 8.79 -31.47
N HIS A 103 -27.42 7.84 -31.48
CA HIS A 103 -26.32 7.82 -30.53
C HIS A 103 -25.45 9.09 -30.63
N SER A 104 -25.09 9.51 -31.84
CA SER A 104 -24.18 10.64 -32.05
C SER A 104 -24.72 11.93 -31.43
N VAL A 105 -26.02 12.20 -31.61
CA VAL A 105 -26.71 13.36 -31.03
C VAL A 105 -26.76 13.25 -29.51
N HIS A 106 -27.12 12.08 -28.98
CA HIS A 106 -27.21 11.87 -27.53
C HIS A 106 -25.83 11.98 -26.87
N CYS A 107 -24.82 11.35 -27.46
CA CYS A 107 -23.44 11.34 -27.01
C CYS A 107 -22.84 12.74 -27.00
N ALA A 108 -22.95 13.49 -28.11
CA ALA A 108 -22.42 14.85 -28.20
C ALA A 108 -23.05 15.81 -27.18
N ARG A 109 -24.36 15.67 -26.95
CA ARG A 109 -25.12 16.53 -26.03
C ARG A 109 -24.87 16.21 -24.56
N ASN A 110 -24.74 14.93 -24.19
CA ASN A 110 -24.77 14.52 -22.79
C ASN A 110 -23.42 14.04 -22.25
N LEU A 111 -22.52 13.55 -23.11
CA LEU A 111 -21.23 13.01 -22.69
C LEU A 111 -20.10 13.91 -23.18
N GLN A 112 -19.05 14.02 -22.37
CA GLN A 112 -17.82 14.67 -22.75
C GLN A 112 -16.63 13.90 -22.18
N LYS A 113 -15.50 13.98 -22.85
CA LYS A 113 -14.26 13.36 -22.41
C LYS A 113 -13.63 14.19 -21.29
N CYS A 114 -13.23 13.56 -20.20
CA CYS A 114 -12.48 14.21 -19.14
C CYS A 114 -11.07 14.56 -19.63
N GLU A 115 -10.60 15.79 -19.36
CA GLU A 115 -9.28 16.25 -19.80
C GLU A 115 -8.13 15.64 -18.98
N HIS A 116 -8.42 15.11 -17.78
CA HIS A 116 -7.40 14.58 -16.87
C HIS A 116 -7.16 13.07 -17.04
N CYS A 117 -8.22 12.26 -17.17
CA CYS A 117 -8.11 10.79 -17.35
C CYS A 117 -8.51 10.30 -18.74
N GLY A 118 -9.22 11.11 -19.53
CA GLY A 118 -9.73 10.70 -20.83
C GLY A 118 -11.02 9.88 -20.81
N ASP A 119 -11.67 9.71 -19.64
CA ASP A 119 -12.92 8.96 -19.54
C ASP A 119 -14.12 9.74 -20.09
N MET A 120 -15.10 9.02 -20.64
CA MET A 120 -16.36 9.62 -21.10
C MET A 120 -17.33 9.77 -19.93
N VAL A 121 -17.53 11.01 -19.48
CA VAL A 121 -18.36 11.33 -18.31
C VAL A 121 -19.58 12.17 -18.74
N PRO A 122 -20.77 11.96 -18.15
CA PRO A 122 -21.89 12.86 -18.35
C PRO A 122 -21.54 14.29 -18.00
N ARG A 123 -21.87 15.25 -18.88
CA ARG A 123 -21.54 16.67 -18.69
C ARG A 123 -22.02 17.22 -17.35
N LYS A 124 -23.20 16.77 -16.90
CA LYS A 124 -23.81 17.18 -15.62
C LYS A 124 -23.03 16.70 -14.39
N LEU A 125 -22.26 15.62 -14.52
CA LEU A 125 -21.49 15.00 -13.44
C LEU A 125 -19.99 15.28 -13.54
N MET A 126 -19.57 16.14 -14.49
CA MET A 126 -18.14 16.36 -14.71
C MET A 126 -17.47 17.03 -13.51
N ASP A 127 -18.16 17.97 -12.85
CA ASP A 127 -17.63 18.65 -11.67
C ASP A 127 -17.47 17.68 -10.49
N GLU A 128 -18.43 16.79 -10.28
CA GLU A 128 -18.38 15.75 -9.25
C GLU A 128 -17.25 14.75 -9.55
N HIS A 129 -17.16 14.26 -10.80
CA HIS A 129 -16.05 13.42 -11.25
C HIS A 129 -14.69 14.09 -11.03
N TYR A 130 -14.56 15.39 -11.32
CA TYR A 130 -13.33 16.14 -11.07
C TYR A 130 -13.01 16.17 -9.58
N ASN A 131 -13.97 16.53 -8.72
CA ASN A 131 -13.76 16.64 -7.28
C ASN A 131 -13.35 15.31 -6.63
N GLU A 132 -13.94 14.21 -7.08
CA GLU A 132 -13.67 12.89 -6.53
C GLU A 132 -12.38 12.25 -7.07
N ASN A 133 -12.03 12.50 -8.34
CA ASN A 133 -10.97 11.75 -9.02
C ASN A 133 -9.73 12.57 -9.38
N HIS A 134 -9.81 13.90 -9.42
CA HIS A 134 -8.71 14.76 -9.90
C HIS A 134 -8.40 15.92 -8.96
N ALA A 135 -9.38 16.42 -8.21
CA ALA A 135 -9.19 17.58 -7.36
C ALA A 135 -8.09 17.32 -6.32
N PRO A 136 -7.17 18.29 -6.14
CA PRO A 136 -6.15 18.21 -5.11
C PRO A 136 -6.75 18.09 -3.71
N MET A 137 -6.07 17.32 -2.86
CA MET A 137 -6.46 17.09 -1.47
C MET A 137 -5.56 17.86 -0.50
N ASN A 138 -6.10 18.26 0.64
CA ASN A 138 -5.32 18.93 1.69
C ASN A 138 -4.83 17.92 2.72
N CYS A 139 -3.54 17.95 3.03
CA CYS A 139 -2.95 17.11 4.08
C CYS A 139 -3.36 17.59 5.46
N SER A 140 -3.93 16.72 6.28
CA SER A 140 -4.34 17.05 7.65
C SER A 140 -3.15 17.39 8.56
N LEU A 141 -1.98 16.80 8.31
CA LEU A 141 -0.77 16.95 9.11
C LEU A 141 0.00 18.22 8.76
N CYS A 142 0.35 18.41 7.47
CA CYS A 142 1.17 19.55 7.04
C CYS A 142 0.37 20.70 6.42
N LYS A 143 -0.95 20.55 6.22
CA LYS A 143 -1.85 21.54 5.61
C LYS A 143 -1.52 21.91 4.16
N CYS A 144 -0.64 21.16 3.51
CA CYS A 144 -0.28 21.36 2.10
C CYS A 144 -1.37 20.78 1.19
N THR A 145 -1.64 21.46 0.08
CA THR A 145 -2.50 20.95 -1.00
C THR A 145 -1.65 20.09 -1.93
N VAL A 146 -2.08 18.86 -2.18
CA VAL A 146 -1.35 17.83 -2.92
C VAL A 146 -2.26 17.26 -3.99
N GLU A 147 -1.72 17.02 -5.19
CA GLU A 147 -2.46 16.35 -6.26
C GLU A 147 -2.87 14.94 -5.85
N ARG A 148 -4.07 14.53 -6.25
CA ARG A 148 -4.65 13.24 -5.82
C ARG A 148 -3.77 12.04 -6.20
N GLY A 149 -3.17 12.04 -7.39
CA GLY A 149 -2.27 10.98 -7.84
C GLY A 149 -0.96 10.86 -7.03
N LEU A 150 -0.59 11.90 -6.26
CA LEU A 150 0.60 11.92 -5.41
C LEU A 150 0.29 11.75 -3.93
N TRP A 151 -0.99 11.54 -3.58
CA TRP A 151 -1.43 11.51 -2.19
C TRP A 151 -0.75 10.42 -1.36
N ASP A 152 -0.68 9.19 -1.88
CA ASP A 152 -0.08 8.06 -1.16
C ASP A 152 1.43 8.26 -0.94
N LEU A 153 2.12 8.81 -1.93
CA LEU A 153 3.53 9.15 -1.82
C LEU A 153 3.76 10.27 -0.80
N HIS A 154 2.87 11.27 -0.80
CA HIS A 154 2.87 12.34 0.18
C HIS A 154 2.72 11.79 1.61
N THR A 155 1.66 11.05 1.89
CA THR A 155 1.39 10.56 3.25
C THR A 155 2.40 9.51 3.70
N GLY A 156 2.93 8.69 2.79
CA GLY A 156 3.86 7.61 3.12
C GLY A 156 5.29 8.10 3.40
N ILE A 157 5.81 8.99 2.55
CA ILE A 157 7.27 9.27 2.54
C ILE A 157 7.55 10.77 2.66
N GLN A 158 6.78 11.57 1.92
CA GLN A 158 7.12 12.96 1.61
C GLN A 158 6.58 13.98 2.63
N CYS A 159 5.56 13.64 3.42
CA CYS A 159 4.98 14.54 4.39
C CYS A 159 5.98 14.81 5.53
N PRO A 160 6.42 16.06 5.76
CA PRO A 160 7.38 16.39 6.81
C PRO A 160 6.81 16.21 8.23
N GLN A 161 5.48 16.23 8.32
CA GLN A 161 4.73 16.07 9.57
C GLN A 161 4.26 14.63 9.80
N ARG A 162 4.71 13.66 8.98
CA ARG A 162 4.43 12.24 9.25
C ARG A 162 5.14 11.81 10.53
N MET A 163 4.47 10.99 11.33
CA MET A 163 5.00 10.50 12.60
C MET A 163 5.88 9.28 12.38
N LEU A 164 7.03 9.24 13.04
CA LEU A 164 7.95 8.10 13.09
C LEU A 164 8.51 7.93 14.49
N ALA A 165 8.73 6.68 14.89
CA ALA A 165 9.38 6.36 16.15
C ALA A 165 10.89 6.59 16.08
N CYS A 166 11.46 7.15 17.15
CA CYS A 166 12.89 7.20 17.36
C CYS A 166 13.47 5.79 17.47
N GLN A 167 14.53 5.49 16.72
CA GLN A 167 15.19 4.18 16.74
C GLN A 167 15.86 3.81 18.07
N TYR A 168 16.04 4.77 18.99
CA TYR A 168 16.71 4.57 20.27
C TYR A 168 15.77 4.53 21.47
N CYS A 169 14.68 5.30 21.44
CA CYS A 169 13.75 5.40 22.57
C CYS A 169 12.28 5.13 22.22
N GLU A 170 11.99 4.77 20.97
CA GLU A 170 10.66 4.44 20.45
C GLU A 170 9.62 5.58 20.53
N PHE A 171 10.04 6.79 20.91
CA PHE A 171 9.15 7.95 20.98
C PHE A 171 8.76 8.44 19.58
N GLU A 172 7.46 8.60 19.33
CA GLU A 172 6.93 9.05 18.04
C GLU A 172 7.00 10.57 17.91
N LEU A 173 7.61 11.02 16.81
CA LEU A 173 7.83 12.42 16.49
C LEU A 173 7.55 12.69 15.00
N PRO A 174 7.19 13.93 14.64
CA PRO A 174 7.23 14.38 13.26
C PRO A 174 8.62 14.20 12.66
N VAL A 175 8.70 13.80 11.39
CA VAL A 175 9.98 13.62 10.68
C VAL A 175 10.87 14.85 10.74
N ILE A 176 10.28 16.05 10.69
CA ILE A 176 11.01 17.32 10.79
C ILE A 176 11.82 17.43 12.10
N ASP A 177 11.32 16.89 13.20
CA ASP A 177 11.97 16.97 14.52
C ASP A 177 12.77 15.71 14.85
N LEU A 178 12.52 14.60 14.14
CA LEU A 178 13.09 13.30 14.44
C LEU A 178 14.62 13.27 14.35
N LEU A 179 15.21 13.94 13.35
CA LEU A 179 16.66 13.93 13.16
C LEU A 179 17.38 14.61 14.31
N GLU A 180 16.95 15.82 14.69
CA GLU A 180 17.50 16.56 15.81
C GLU A 180 17.34 15.78 17.12
N HIS A 181 16.18 15.13 17.31
CA HIS A 181 15.95 14.26 18.44
C HIS A 181 16.91 13.06 18.46
N GLN A 182 17.14 12.39 17.33
CA GLN A 182 18.02 11.22 17.24
C GLN A 182 19.48 11.56 17.54
N ASP A 183 19.94 12.75 17.20
CA ASP A 183 21.31 13.20 17.51
C ASP A 183 21.51 13.35 19.03
N VAL A 184 20.52 13.87 19.75
CA VAL A 184 20.58 13.97 21.22
C VAL A 184 20.31 12.61 21.87
N CYS A 185 19.26 11.91 21.45
CA CYS A 185 18.82 10.64 22.01
C CYS A 185 19.86 9.53 21.83
N GLY A 186 20.49 9.44 20.65
CA GLY A 186 21.49 8.42 20.35
C GLY A 186 22.80 8.59 21.14
N ASN A 187 23.07 9.80 21.64
CA ASN A 187 24.23 10.08 22.50
C ASN A 187 23.99 9.74 23.97
N ARG A 188 22.75 9.47 24.39
CA ARG A 188 22.46 8.92 25.72
C ARG A 188 23.16 7.58 25.88
N THR A 189 23.72 7.34 27.07
CA THR A 189 24.41 6.09 27.39
C THR A 189 23.56 5.19 28.28
N GLU A 190 23.66 3.89 28.07
CA GLU A 190 23.13 2.85 28.95
C GLU A 190 24.27 1.98 29.48
N TYR A 191 24.04 1.36 30.63
CA TYR A 191 25.08 0.60 31.32
C TYR A 191 25.02 -0.87 30.93
N CYS A 192 26.10 -1.38 30.35
CA CYS A 192 26.24 -2.82 30.10
C CYS A 192 26.67 -3.52 31.39
N GLU A 193 25.86 -4.47 31.86
CA GLU A 193 26.16 -5.22 33.09
C GLU A 193 27.33 -6.19 32.93
N THR A 194 27.48 -6.80 31.75
CA THR A 194 28.54 -7.76 31.43
C THR A 194 29.90 -7.09 31.32
N CYS A 195 29.98 -5.98 30.57
CA CYS A 195 31.23 -5.27 30.34
C CYS A 195 31.53 -4.19 31.39
N ARG A 196 30.56 -3.88 32.26
CA ARG A 196 30.63 -2.81 33.29
C ARG A 196 31.01 -1.44 32.74
N LYS A 197 30.52 -1.11 31.54
CA LYS A 197 30.81 0.13 30.83
C LYS A 197 29.53 0.83 30.40
N TYR A 198 29.56 2.15 30.35
CA TYR A 198 28.53 2.97 29.73
C TYR A 198 28.75 2.99 28.21
N ILE A 199 27.74 2.56 27.48
CA ILE A 199 27.75 2.44 26.02
C ILE A 199 26.68 3.38 25.46
N ARG A 200 27.01 4.14 24.42
CA ARG A 200 26.04 5.05 23.76
C ARG A 200 24.97 4.23 23.04
N LEU A 201 23.72 4.68 23.05
CA LEU A 201 22.60 3.98 22.41
C LEU A 201 22.84 3.71 20.92
N ARG A 202 23.46 4.67 20.21
CA ARG A 202 23.86 4.49 18.80
C ARG A 202 24.84 3.33 18.58
N GLU A 203 25.64 3.00 19.58
CA GLU A 203 26.68 1.96 19.51
C GLU A 203 26.23 0.64 20.13
N TRP A 204 25.06 0.58 20.75
CA TRP A 204 24.61 -0.58 21.53
C TRP A 204 24.54 -1.85 20.68
N ILE A 205 23.99 -1.78 19.47
CA ILE A 205 23.89 -2.93 18.55
C ILE A 205 25.29 -3.44 18.18
N GLY A 206 26.24 -2.53 17.91
CA GLY A 206 27.63 -2.89 17.61
C GLY A 206 28.34 -3.51 18.82
N HIS A 207 28.08 -2.97 20.02
CA HIS A 207 28.59 -3.52 21.27
C HIS A 207 28.08 -4.94 21.52
N GLU A 208 26.77 -5.17 21.34
CA GLU A 208 26.16 -6.49 21.50
C GLU A 208 26.80 -7.52 20.56
N LEU A 209 26.93 -7.19 19.27
CA LEU A 209 27.51 -8.09 18.27
C LEU A 209 28.99 -8.40 18.49
N GLN A 210 29.76 -7.44 18.99
CA GLN A 210 31.21 -7.62 19.16
C GLN A 210 31.56 -8.33 20.48
N PHE A 211 30.79 -8.06 21.55
CA PHE A 211 31.16 -8.46 22.90
C PHE A 211 30.22 -9.52 23.51
N HIS A 212 29.01 -9.71 22.96
CA HIS A 212 28.00 -10.62 23.54
C HIS A 212 27.49 -11.71 22.58
N THR A 213 27.52 -11.52 21.25
CA THR A 213 27.04 -12.56 20.30
C THR A 213 28.03 -13.69 20.01
N GLY A 214 29.04 -13.88 20.88
CA GLY A 214 30.16 -14.80 20.67
C GLY A 214 30.35 -15.87 21.74
N SER A 215 29.35 -16.22 22.55
CA SER A 215 29.57 -17.23 23.60
C SER A 215 28.35 -18.11 23.90
N ASN A 216 28.18 -19.15 23.07
CA ASN A 216 28.06 -20.49 23.64
C ASN A 216 29.48 -21.08 23.70
N SER A 217 30.16 -20.90 24.85
CA SER A 217 31.12 -21.83 25.47
C SER A 217 32.19 -21.14 26.32
N SER A 218 32.28 -21.64 27.56
CA SER A 218 33.38 -21.63 28.54
C SER A 218 33.76 -20.32 29.26
N ASP A 219 33.31 -20.27 30.52
CA ASP A 219 34.10 -20.10 31.75
C ASP A 219 35.27 -19.12 31.77
N GLY A 220 35.21 -18.17 32.71
CA GLY A 220 36.41 -17.47 33.17
C GLY A 220 36.10 -16.15 33.87
N ALA A 221 35.85 -16.21 35.17
CA ALA A 221 35.79 -15.04 36.03
C ALA A 221 37.12 -14.26 36.01
N SER A 222 37.03 -12.93 36.02
CA SER A 222 37.96 -12.15 36.85
C SER A 222 37.25 -10.90 37.38
N ALA A 223 37.21 -10.84 38.71
CA ALA A 223 36.67 -9.74 39.48
C ALA A 223 37.67 -8.58 39.52
N ALA A 224 37.19 -7.38 39.26
CA ALA A 224 37.67 -6.16 39.91
C ALA A 224 36.43 -5.34 40.28
N ALA A 225 36.19 -5.22 41.58
CA ALA A 225 35.10 -4.43 42.13
C ALA A 225 35.57 -2.97 42.25
N GLU A 226 35.02 -2.10 41.40
CA GLU A 226 35.11 -0.65 41.56
C GLU A 226 33.77 -0.11 42.10
N PRO A 227 33.79 0.91 42.98
CA PRO A 227 32.60 1.32 43.73
C PRO A 227 31.58 2.07 42.86
N LYS A 228 30.32 1.64 42.93
CA LYS A 228 29.15 2.27 42.28
C LYS A 228 28.92 3.69 42.82
N PRO A 229 28.86 4.75 41.98
CA PRO A 229 28.12 5.96 42.34
C PRO A 229 26.62 5.70 42.20
N ALA A 230 25.89 5.87 43.30
CA ALA A 230 24.44 5.73 43.33
C ALA A 230 23.75 6.92 42.64
N ARG A 231 22.93 6.65 41.62
CA ARG A 231 21.86 7.54 41.12
C ARG A 231 20.65 6.73 40.61
N PRO A 232 19.45 7.33 40.61
CA PRO A 232 18.21 6.64 40.98
C PRO A 232 17.64 5.74 39.88
N ALA A 233 16.90 4.74 40.34
CA ALA A 233 16.28 3.69 39.55
C ALA A 233 15.45 4.24 38.37
N ALA A 234 15.78 3.74 37.17
CA ALA A 234 14.94 3.89 36.00
C ALA A 234 13.69 3.01 36.14
N HIS A 235 12.52 3.65 36.19
CA HIS A 235 11.18 3.05 36.28
C HIS A 235 10.69 2.33 35.00
N GLY A 236 11.59 1.66 34.26
CA GLY A 236 11.23 0.99 33.00
C GLY A 236 10.39 -0.29 33.20
N SER A 237 10.71 -1.08 34.23
CA SER A 237 10.01 -2.35 34.50
C SER A 237 8.65 -2.15 35.19
N HIS A 238 8.58 -1.22 36.16
CA HIS A 238 7.36 -0.91 36.89
C HIS A 238 6.26 -0.32 35.99
N ARG A 239 6.62 0.42 34.92
CA ARG A 239 5.64 0.99 33.99
C ARG A 239 4.98 -0.09 33.11
N LYS A 240 5.75 -1.10 32.67
CA LYS A 240 5.20 -2.25 31.92
C LYS A 240 4.31 -3.11 32.82
N GLN A 241 4.72 -3.34 34.07
CA GLN A 241 3.91 -4.07 35.07
C GLN A 241 2.64 -3.31 35.50
N LEU A 242 2.72 -1.97 35.60
CA LEU A 242 1.56 -1.12 35.89
C LEU A 242 0.55 -1.09 34.74
N LEU A 243 1.01 -1.01 33.48
CA LEU A 243 0.11 -1.07 32.32
C LEU A 243 -0.58 -2.43 32.19
N LEU A 244 0.14 -3.51 32.47
CA LEU A 244 -0.39 -4.87 32.41
C LEU A 244 -1.42 -5.13 33.54
N THR A 245 -1.19 -4.59 34.74
CA THR A 245 -2.15 -4.68 35.86
C THR A 245 -3.40 -3.83 35.63
N ILE A 246 -3.27 -2.62 35.07
CA ILE A 246 -4.43 -1.79 34.70
C ILE A 246 -5.27 -2.48 33.62
N ALA A 247 -4.64 -3.13 32.62
CA ALA A 247 -5.35 -3.87 31.58
C ALA A 247 -6.13 -5.08 32.14
N ILE A 248 -5.53 -5.85 33.05
CA ILE A 248 -6.19 -7.00 33.69
C ILE A 248 -7.37 -6.55 34.57
N ALA A 249 -7.19 -5.49 35.37
CA ALA A 249 -8.25 -4.96 36.21
C ALA A 249 -9.43 -4.42 35.39
N GLY A 250 -9.14 -3.71 34.29
CA GLY A 250 -10.17 -3.22 33.36
C GLY A 250 -10.98 -4.35 32.73
N PHE A 251 -10.32 -5.44 32.31
CA PHE A 251 -10.99 -6.59 31.71
C PHE A 251 -11.92 -7.32 32.71
N ALA A 252 -11.50 -7.45 33.97
CA ALA A 252 -12.31 -8.08 35.02
C ALA A 252 -13.59 -7.30 35.32
N VAL A 253 -13.53 -5.96 35.36
CA VAL A 253 -14.70 -5.10 35.58
C VAL A 253 -15.67 -5.16 34.40
N LEU A 254 -15.17 -5.23 33.16
CA LEU A 254 -15.97 -5.32 31.94
C LEU A 254 -16.73 -6.66 31.88
N ILE A 255 -16.05 -7.77 32.18
CA ILE A 255 -16.69 -9.09 32.29
C ILE A 255 -17.72 -9.10 33.41
N GLY A 256 -17.39 -8.58 34.59
CA GLY A 256 -18.31 -8.51 35.73
C GLY A 256 -19.60 -7.75 35.41
N SER A 257 -19.48 -6.63 34.68
CA SER A 257 -20.62 -5.81 34.26
C SER A 257 -21.52 -6.53 33.25
N ILE A 258 -20.94 -7.29 32.30
CA ILE A 258 -21.69 -8.08 31.31
C ILE A 258 -22.42 -9.25 31.97
N LEU A 259 -21.78 -9.91 32.94
CA LEU A 259 -22.40 -11.02 33.67
C LEU A 259 -23.49 -10.53 34.65
N TYR A 260 -23.33 -9.32 35.21
CA TYR A 260 -24.33 -8.71 36.08
C TYR A 260 -25.59 -8.31 35.30
N GLN A 261 -25.46 -7.72 34.10
CA GLN A 261 -26.61 -7.38 33.25
C GLN A 261 -27.36 -8.59 32.66
N ARG A 262 -26.82 -9.81 32.78
CA ARG A 262 -27.48 -11.05 32.36
C ARG A 262 -28.24 -11.76 33.49
N LYS A 263 -28.23 -11.20 34.70
CA LYS A 263 -28.81 -11.81 35.91
C LYS A 263 -30.17 -11.22 36.29
N ASP A 264 -30.64 -10.20 35.57
CA ASP A 264 -32.02 -9.69 35.57
C ASP A 264 -32.74 -10.10 34.27
#